data_AF-A0AB39PD06-F1
#
_entry.id   AF-A0AB39PD06-F1
#
_cell.length_a   1.000
_cell.length_b   1.000
_cell.length_c   1.000
_cell.angle_alpha   90.00
_cell.angle_beta   90.00
_cell.angle_gamma   90.00
#
_symmetry.space_group_name_H-M   'P 1'
#
loop_
_entity.id
_entity.type
_entity.pdbx_description
1 polymer ?
#
loop_
_entity_poly.entity_id
_entity_poly.type
_entity_poly.pdbx_seq_one_letter_code
_entity_poly.pdbx_strand_id
1 'polypeptide(L)'
;MQHLEELKEFARLHARGQGMAPGHAAEVLDRIANDTVGDPASWAAVWTTEGKVAAARGDLLDACRHYALARFPYHADDDRILAQQLCVDSFDRWRQTQQGIERLEFTTPYGSFAAWASGLDEQRPRPLLIVMGGIVSVKEQWAPLLPKLRKLGFATVVTELPGVGENTLRYQPDSWLMVNFLLDRLAGRAKVTDTSLLALSFSGHLALRAAAQDSRITRILTVGAPVADFFADEAWWPRVPGITADTLRRLTGADSLDELRALLPEFALTPQELRRVRIPVRYVVSSRDEIIPAREQALLRRSPGDVRFKVFDDVHGSPAHLGAMRRWLFSSLLVLRLRGARGATAPDPVVPSDSPHSSGSPDPIGIPHAHGPHGSTDPLDERPRHE
;
A
#
# COMPACT_ATOMS: atom_id res chain seq x y z
N MET A 1 24.55 12.68 10.25
CA MET A 1 24.35 13.45 9.00
C MET A 1 23.48 14.64 9.34
N GLN A 2 23.65 15.82 8.72
CA GLN A 2 22.68 16.92 8.91
C GLN A 2 21.37 16.51 8.20
N HIS A 3 20.21 16.72 8.84
CA HIS A 3 18.87 16.33 8.33
C HIS A 3 18.66 16.65 6.84
N LEU A 4 19.04 17.86 6.41
CA LEU A 4 18.90 18.27 5.01
C LEU A 4 19.73 17.43 4.04
N GLU A 5 20.94 17.04 4.41
CA GLU A 5 21.79 16.22 3.53
C GLU A 5 21.23 14.81 3.37
N GLU A 6 20.67 14.24 4.44
CA GLU A 6 19.93 12.98 4.38
C GLU A 6 18.70 13.11 3.47
N LEU A 7 17.96 14.22 3.58
CA LEU A 7 16.80 14.52 2.75
C LEU A 7 17.17 14.59 1.27
N LYS A 8 18.28 15.27 0.94
CA LYS A 8 18.81 15.35 -0.42
C LYS A 8 19.24 13.98 -0.94
N GLU A 9 19.92 13.16 -0.14
CA GLU A 9 20.33 11.82 -0.53
C GLU A 9 19.12 10.94 -0.89
N PHE A 10 18.14 10.85 0.00
CA PHE A 10 16.93 10.08 -0.21
C PHE A 10 16.13 10.55 -1.43
N ALA A 11 16.03 11.86 -1.62
CA ALA A 11 15.29 12.42 -2.74
C ALA A 11 15.95 12.13 -4.09
N ARG A 12 17.29 12.04 -4.18
CA ARG A 12 17.96 11.61 -5.43
C ARG A 12 17.47 10.22 -5.86
N LEU A 13 17.32 9.29 -4.91
CA LEU A 13 16.82 7.94 -5.17
C LEU A 13 15.36 7.98 -5.65
N HIS A 14 14.51 8.79 -4.99
CA HIS A 14 13.10 8.93 -5.33
C HIS A 14 12.85 9.66 -6.65
N ALA A 15 13.62 10.71 -6.95
CA ALA A 15 13.59 11.45 -8.20
C ALA A 15 13.91 10.52 -9.38
N ARG A 16 14.99 9.73 -9.25
CA ARG A 16 15.36 8.71 -10.24
C ARG A 16 14.26 7.64 -10.39
N GLY A 17 13.70 7.18 -9.27
CA GLY A 17 12.55 6.27 -9.25
C GLY A 17 11.36 6.77 -10.06
N GLN A 18 11.08 8.06 -10.00
CA GLN A 18 9.97 8.72 -10.71
C GLN A 18 10.29 9.06 -12.17
N GLY A 19 11.53 8.82 -12.61
CA GLY A 19 11.98 9.08 -13.98
C GLY A 19 12.45 10.51 -14.22
N MET A 20 12.77 11.28 -13.18
CA MET A 20 13.45 12.56 -13.35
C MET A 20 14.87 12.36 -13.88
N ALA A 21 15.33 13.29 -14.72
CA ALA A 21 16.71 13.31 -15.17
C ALA A 21 17.66 13.56 -13.98
N PRO A 22 18.74 12.78 -13.80
CA PRO A 22 19.64 12.96 -12.66
C PRO A 22 20.27 14.36 -12.57
N GLY A 23 20.62 14.96 -13.72
CA GLY A 23 21.18 16.32 -13.77
C GLY A 23 20.19 17.36 -13.27
N HIS A 24 18.93 17.31 -13.75
CA HIS A 24 17.87 18.21 -13.29
C HIS A 24 17.63 18.07 -11.79
N ALA A 25 17.50 16.85 -11.28
CA ALA A 25 17.30 16.65 -9.84
C ALA A 25 18.47 17.21 -9.02
N ALA A 26 19.72 17.03 -9.47
CA ALA A 26 20.89 17.60 -8.80
C ALA A 26 20.86 19.14 -8.80
N GLU A 27 20.57 19.77 -9.94
CA GLU A 27 20.47 21.23 -10.07
C GLU A 27 19.41 21.83 -9.12
N VAL A 28 18.25 21.16 -8.98
CA VAL A 28 17.22 21.60 -8.03
C VAL A 28 17.72 21.47 -6.59
N LEU A 29 18.33 20.33 -6.24
CA LEU A 29 18.84 20.06 -4.88
C LEU A 29 19.96 21.03 -4.46
N ASP A 30 20.78 21.49 -5.40
CA ASP A 30 21.87 22.44 -5.13
C ASP A 30 21.35 23.84 -4.74
N ARG A 31 20.13 24.20 -5.16
CA ARG A 31 19.48 25.47 -4.78
C ARG A 31 18.79 25.42 -3.42
N ILE A 32 18.60 24.23 -2.85
CA ILE A 32 17.96 24.07 -1.55
C ILE A 32 18.98 24.32 -0.43
N ALA A 33 18.74 25.34 0.37
CA ALA A 33 19.64 25.77 1.43
C ALA A 33 19.22 25.29 2.83
N ASN A 34 17.92 25.04 3.03
CA ASN A 34 17.36 24.65 4.33
C ASN A 34 16.07 23.81 4.16
N ASP A 35 15.49 23.42 5.28
CA ASP A 35 14.18 22.76 5.35
C ASP A 35 13.23 23.53 6.29
N THR A 36 13.28 24.86 6.21
CA THR A 36 12.53 25.76 7.10
C THR A 36 11.24 26.22 6.43
N VAL A 37 10.10 25.99 7.09
CA VAL A 37 8.78 26.38 6.61
C VAL A 37 8.73 27.88 6.32
N GLY A 38 8.17 28.26 5.16
CA GLY A 38 8.01 29.63 4.71
C GLY A 38 9.27 30.29 4.11
N ASP A 39 10.45 29.65 4.18
CA ASP A 39 11.66 30.17 3.54
C ASP A 39 11.64 29.87 2.03
N PRO A 40 11.84 30.87 1.14
CA PRO A 40 11.91 30.66 -0.31
C PRO A 40 13.02 29.70 -0.79
N ALA A 41 14.11 29.56 -0.02
CA ALA A 41 15.22 28.66 -0.30
C ALA A 41 15.06 27.28 0.38
N SER A 42 13.91 27.04 1.02
CA SER A 42 13.59 25.77 1.66
C SER A 42 13.32 24.66 0.65
N TRP A 43 13.43 23.43 1.15
CA TRP A 43 13.06 22.21 0.45
C TRP A 43 11.70 22.32 -0.28
N ALA A 44 10.64 22.58 0.49
CA ALA A 44 9.28 22.56 -0.02
C ALA A 44 9.05 23.69 -1.02
N ALA A 45 9.58 24.90 -0.76
CA ALA A 45 9.42 26.06 -1.63
C ALA A 45 10.11 25.87 -3.00
N VAL A 46 11.35 25.39 -3.01
CA VAL A 46 12.13 25.20 -4.25
C VAL A 46 11.50 24.13 -5.13
N TRP A 47 11.17 22.96 -4.58
CA TRP A 47 10.49 21.90 -5.34
C TRP A 47 9.10 22.31 -5.83
N THR A 48 8.34 23.04 -5.00
CA THR A 48 7.02 23.55 -5.39
C THR A 48 7.13 24.56 -6.54
N THR A 49 8.17 25.40 -6.53
CA THR A 49 8.42 26.35 -7.62
C THR A 49 8.69 25.63 -8.93
N GLU A 50 9.51 24.58 -8.93
CA GLU A 50 9.75 23.75 -10.11
C GLU A 50 8.47 23.05 -10.60
N GLY A 51 7.64 22.56 -9.68
CA GLY A 51 6.33 22.00 -10.02
C GLY A 51 5.39 23.02 -10.68
N LYS A 52 5.38 24.27 -10.19
CA LYS A 52 4.60 25.37 -10.80
C LYS A 52 5.09 25.70 -12.20
N VAL A 53 6.41 25.73 -12.39
CA VAL A 53 7.04 25.94 -13.70
C VAL A 53 6.67 24.82 -14.68
N ALA A 54 6.73 23.56 -14.27
CA ALA A 54 6.29 22.43 -15.10
C ALA A 54 4.79 22.50 -15.44
N ALA A 55 3.95 22.81 -14.45
CA ALA A 55 2.51 22.94 -14.64
C ALA A 55 2.14 24.09 -15.60
N ALA A 56 2.86 25.22 -15.55
CA ALA A 56 2.67 26.35 -16.45
C ALA A 56 3.00 26.00 -17.91
N ARG A 57 3.91 25.05 -18.15
CA ARG A 57 4.20 24.49 -19.48
C ARG A 57 3.21 23.41 -19.93
N GLY A 58 2.25 23.04 -19.09
CA GLY A 58 1.30 21.95 -19.36
C GLY A 58 1.86 20.54 -19.12
N ASP A 59 3.09 20.41 -18.59
CA ASP A 59 3.64 19.10 -18.22
C ASP A 59 3.17 18.69 -16.82
N LEU A 60 1.92 18.25 -16.75
CA LEU A 60 1.24 17.96 -15.49
C LEU A 60 1.84 16.76 -14.75
N LEU A 61 2.34 15.75 -15.46
CA LEU A 61 2.99 14.61 -14.81
C LEU A 61 4.34 15.01 -14.24
N ASP A 62 5.10 15.85 -14.94
CA ASP A 62 6.34 16.37 -14.39
C ASP A 62 6.10 17.28 -13.18
N ALA A 63 5.06 18.12 -13.23
CA ALA A 63 4.60 18.89 -12.08
C ALA A 63 4.29 17.98 -10.88
N CYS A 64 3.55 16.87 -11.08
CA CYS A 64 3.26 15.90 -10.02
C CYS A 64 4.53 15.37 -9.36
N ARG A 65 5.57 15.04 -10.14
CA ARG A 65 6.83 14.51 -9.60
C ARG A 65 7.54 15.55 -8.72
N HIS A 66 7.56 16.81 -9.14
CA HIS A 66 8.16 17.90 -8.36
C HIS A 66 7.37 18.16 -7.07
N TYR A 67 6.04 18.21 -7.13
CA TYR A 67 5.20 18.36 -5.95
C TYR A 67 5.30 17.16 -4.99
N ALA A 68 5.46 15.94 -5.52
CA ALA A 68 5.71 14.75 -4.71
C ALA A 68 7.06 14.80 -3.99
N LEU A 69 8.08 15.45 -4.57
CA LEU A 69 9.34 15.75 -3.88
C LEU A 69 9.20 16.91 -2.91
N ALA A 70 8.44 17.96 -3.23
CA ALA A 70 8.20 19.08 -2.32
C ALA A 70 7.59 18.64 -0.98
N ARG A 71 6.61 17.72 -1.01
CA ARG A 71 6.00 17.15 0.20
C ARG A 71 6.84 16.08 0.90
N PHE A 72 7.91 15.59 0.28
CA PHE A 72 8.76 14.54 0.84
C PHE A 72 9.40 14.99 2.18
N PRO A 73 9.55 14.11 3.18
CA PRO A 73 9.16 12.69 3.18
C PRO A 73 7.68 12.43 3.56
N TYR A 74 7.06 13.35 4.31
CA TYR A 74 5.66 13.30 4.74
C TYR A 74 5.08 14.72 4.88
N HIS A 75 3.76 14.88 4.81
CA HIS A 75 3.12 16.18 5.01
C HIS A 75 2.98 16.46 6.53
N ALA A 76 3.72 17.43 7.06
CA ALA A 76 3.60 17.84 8.47
C ALA A 76 3.54 19.35 8.69
N ASP A 77 3.80 20.12 7.65
CA ASP A 77 3.76 21.58 7.66
C ASP A 77 2.90 22.08 6.48
N ASP A 78 2.50 23.35 6.55
CA ASP A 78 1.59 23.96 5.58
C ASP A 78 2.17 23.94 4.15
N ASP A 79 3.48 24.09 3.99
CA ASP A 79 4.14 24.08 2.67
C ASP A 79 4.05 22.69 2.02
N ARG A 80 4.30 21.63 2.80
CA ARG A 80 4.20 20.24 2.34
C ARG A 80 2.75 19.80 2.14
N ILE A 81 1.81 20.31 2.94
CA ILE A 81 0.36 20.09 2.74
C ILE A 81 -0.07 20.72 1.40
N LEU A 82 0.32 21.97 1.14
CA LEU A 82 0.06 22.63 -0.13
C LEU A 82 0.69 21.87 -1.29
N ALA A 83 1.95 21.44 -1.16
CA ALA A 83 2.60 20.62 -2.18
C ALA A 83 1.84 19.31 -2.45
N GLN A 84 1.33 18.63 -1.42
CA GLN A 84 0.51 17.43 -1.60
C GLN A 84 -0.79 17.75 -2.38
N GLN A 85 -1.47 18.85 -2.05
CA GLN A 85 -2.68 19.28 -2.77
C GLN A 85 -2.38 19.56 -4.24
N LEU A 86 -1.32 20.32 -4.52
CA LEU A 86 -0.88 20.61 -5.89
C LEU A 86 -0.50 19.34 -6.67
N CYS A 87 0.07 18.33 -6.01
CA CYS A 87 0.36 17.03 -6.60
C CYS A 87 -0.93 16.32 -7.05
N VAL A 88 -1.93 16.25 -6.17
CA VAL A 88 -3.24 15.63 -6.44
C VAL A 88 -3.97 16.38 -7.55
N ASP A 89 -4.03 17.71 -7.47
CA ASP A 89 -4.71 18.56 -8.45
C ASP A 89 -4.08 18.46 -9.84
N SER A 90 -2.75 18.43 -9.91
CA SER A 90 -2.03 18.26 -11.18
C SER A 90 -2.31 16.89 -11.79
N PHE A 91 -2.37 15.84 -10.97
CA PHE A 91 -2.74 14.51 -11.44
C PHE A 91 -4.21 14.45 -11.86
N ASP A 92 -5.12 15.09 -11.12
CA ASP A 92 -6.55 15.12 -11.47
C ASP A 92 -6.77 15.83 -12.82
N ARG A 93 -6.08 16.94 -13.06
CA ARG A 93 -6.10 17.60 -14.37
C ARG A 93 -5.52 16.70 -15.47
N TRP A 94 -4.42 15.99 -15.20
CA TRP A 94 -3.83 15.09 -16.17
C TRP A 94 -4.76 13.92 -16.49
N ARG A 95 -5.36 13.27 -15.48
CA ARG A 95 -6.20 12.08 -15.68
C ARG A 95 -7.47 12.39 -16.45
N GLN A 96 -7.98 13.63 -16.42
CA GLN A 96 -9.11 14.06 -17.25
C GLN A 96 -8.82 13.97 -18.76
N THR A 97 -7.54 14.01 -19.16
CA THR A 97 -7.11 13.78 -20.55
C THR A 97 -7.03 12.30 -20.93
N GLN A 98 -7.23 11.40 -19.96
CA GLN A 98 -7.10 9.95 -20.11
C GLN A 98 -8.48 9.29 -20.01
N GLN A 99 -8.75 8.28 -20.84
CA GLN A 99 -10.01 7.55 -20.75
C GLN A 99 -10.01 6.53 -19.61
N GLY A 100 -11.03 6.61 -18.75
CA GLY A 100 -11.36 5.59 -17.76
C GLY A 100 -10.41 5.53 -16.58
N ILE A 101 -9.81 6.66 -16.19
CA ILE A 101 -9.26 6.84 -14.85
C ILE A 101 -10.32 7.53 -14.00
N GLU A 102 -10.68 6.93 -12.87
CA GLU A 102 -11.64 7.47 -11.91
C GLU A 102 -10.97 7.67 -10.54
N ARG A 103 -11.48 8.63 -9.78
CA ARG A 103 -11.13 8.84 -8.37
C ARG A 103 -12.09 8.02 -7.51
N LEU A 104 -11.55 7.28 -6.56
CA LEU A 104 -12.32 6.59 -5.53
C LEU A 104 -12.02 7.24 -4.19
N GLU A 105 -13.07 7.47 -3.40
CA GLU A 105 -12.95 8.04 -2.05
C GLU A 105 -13.64 7.11 -1.07
N PHE A 106 -12.96 6.85 0.04
CA PHE A 106 -13.40 5.93 1.06
C PHE A 106 -13.37 6.61 2.41
N THR A 107 -14.49 6.52 3.14
CA THR A 107 -14.61 6.99 4.52
C THR A 107 -14.81 5.81 5.43
N THR A 108 -14.08 5.79 6.55
CA THR A 108 -14.19 4.83 7.64
C THR A 108 -14.39 5.60 8.95
N PRO A 109 -14.78 4.93 10.04
CA PRO A 109 -14.83 5.57 11.36
C PRO A 109 -13.48 6.14 11.86
N TYR A 110 -12.36 5.68 11.28
CA TYR A 110 -11.01 6.03 11.73
C TYR A 110 -10.30 7.04 10.82
N GLY A 111 -10.97 7.50 9.77
CA GLY A 111 -10.42 8.41 8.77
C GLY A 111 -10.88 8.05 7.36
N SER A 112 -10.40 8.83 6.40
CA SER A 112 -10.65 8.66 4.97
C SER A 112 -9.36 8.46 4.19
N PHE A 113 -9.49 7.88 3.00
CA PHE A 113 -8.42 7.77 2.04
C PHE A 113 -8.96 7.74 0.61
N ALA A 114 -8.10 8.09 -0.34
CA ALA A 114 -8.43 8.11 -1.76
C ALA A 114 -7.60 7.11 -2.57
N ALA A 115 -8.09 6.78 -3.75
CA ALA A 115 -7.38 5.97 -4.72
C ALA A 115 -7.67 6.44 -6.15
N TRP A 116 -6.72 6.20 -7.05
CA TRP A 116 -6.94 6.31 -8.48
C TRP A 116 -7.16 4.93 -9.07
N ALA A 117 -8.24 4.76 -9.83
CA ALA A 117 -8.61 3.47 -10.39
C ALA A 117 -8.80 3.50 -11.90
N SER A 118 -8.63 2.36 -12.55
CA SER A 118 -8.94 2.18 -13.96
C SER A 118 -9.29 0.74 -14.28
N GLY A 119 -10.23 0.53 -15.20
CA GLY A 119 -10.64 -0.80 -15.64
C GLY A 119 -11.58 -1.54 -14.68
N LEU A 120 -12.19 -0.83 -13.72
CA LEU A 120 -13.35 -1.33 -12.98
C LEU A 120 -14.55 -1.46 -13.92
N ASP A 121 -15.29 -2.57 -13.83
CA ASP A 121 -16.39 -2.92 -14.72
C ASP A 121 -17.28 -3.96 -14.03
N GLU A 122 -18.57 -3.63 -13.86
CA GLU A 122 -19.55 -4.51 -13.21
C GLU A 122 -19.97 -5.69 -14.09
N GLN A 123 -20.02 -5.47 -15.41
CA GLN A 123 -20.49 -6.47 -16.36
C GLN A 123 -19.37 -7.44 -16.75
N ARG A 124 -18.12 -6.96 -16.73
CA ARG A 124 -16.94 -7.74 -17.10
C ARG A 124 -15.82 -7.54 -16.07
N PRO A 125 -16.02 -8.02 -14.82
CA PRO A 125 -15.06 -7.83 -13.74
C PRO A 125 -13.72 -8.48 -14.08
N ARG A 126 -12.66 -7.68 -14.02
CA ARG A 126 -11.28 -8.08 -14.33
C ARG A 126 -10.53 -8.47 -13.06
N PRO A 127 -9.47 -9.29 -13.14
CA PRO A 127 -8.57 -9.52 -12.00
C PRO A 127 -8.10 -8.20 -11.41
N LEU A 128 -8.20 -8.08 -10.09
CA LEU A 128 -7.84 -6.86 -9.38
C LEU A 128 -6.32 -6.78 -9.20
N LEU A 129 -5.75 -5.61 -9.45
CA LEU A 129 -4.38 -5.24 -9.11
C LEU A 129 -4.43 -4.02 -8.19
N ILE A 130 -3.98 -4.19 -6.95
CA ILE A 130 -3.78 -3.07 -6.03
C ILE A 130 -2.30 -2.69 -6.07
N VAL A 131 -2.00 -1.41 -6.28
CA VAL A 131 -0.64 -0.85 -6.27
C VAL A 131 -0.49 0.10 -5.09
N MET A 132 0.54 -0.11 -4.28
CA MET A 132 0.89 0.74 -3.14
C MET A 132 2.40 0.91 -3.04
N GLY A 133 2.85 2.11 -2.70
CA GLY A 133 4.27 2.39 -2.41
C GLY A 133 4.62 2.17 -0.93
N GLY A 134 5.76 2.70 -0.51
CA GLY A 134 6.18 2.68 0.91
C GLY A 134 5.71 3.90 1.70
N ILE A 135 6.29 4.10 2.88
CA ILE A 135 5.96 5.15 3.86
C ILE A 135 6.10 6.59 3.36
N VAL A 136 6.81 6.81 2.26
CA VAL A 136 7.04 8.14 1.66
C VAL A 136 6.42 8.28 0.26
N SER A 137 5.82 7.21 -0.27
CA SER A 137 5.41 7.13 -1.67
C SER A 137 3.93 7.44 -1.86
N VAL A 138 3.66 8.49 -2.62
CA VAL A 138 2.31 9.00 -2.93
C VAL A 138 1.69 8.17 -4.06
N LYS A 139 0.37 7.96 -4.05
CA LYS A 139 -0.32 7.20 -5.12
C LYS A 139 -0.13 7.79 -6.53
N GLU A 140 0.00 9.11 -6.66
CA GLU A 140 0.28 9.82 -7.92
C GLU A 140 1.64 9.43 -8.55
N GLN A 141 2.58 8.83 -7.81
CA GLN A 141 3.82 8.28 -8.38
C GLN A 141 3.56 7.04 -9.26
N TRP A 142 2.46 6.34 -9.01
CA TRP A 142 2.13 5.05 -9.62
C TRP A 142 0.91 5.12 -10.53
N ALA A 143 -0.02 6.02 -10.23
CA ALA A 143 -1.27 6.21 -10.98
C ALA A 143 -1.08 6.48 -12.49
N PRO A 144 0.02 7.08 -12.99
CA PRO A 144 0.29 7.17 -14.43
C PRO A 144 0.40 5.81 -15.15
N LEU A 145 0.56 4.70 -14.41
CA LEU A 145 0.57 3.34 -14.97
C LEU A 145 -0.83 2.79 -15.27
N LEU A 146 -1.89 3.40 -14.75
CA LEU A 146 -3.27 2.93 -14.86
C LEU A 146 -3.71 2.63 -16.31
N PRO A 147 -3.47 3.50 -17.31
CA PRO A 147 -3.86 3.20 -18.69
C PRO A 147 -3.17 1.94 -19.25
N LYS A 148 -1.89 1.73 -18.90
CA LYS A 148 -1.13 0.56 -19.35
C LYS A 148 -1.64 -0.71 -18.69
N LEU A 149 -1.93 -0.66 -17.38
CA LEU A 149 -2.45 -1.79 -16.61
C LEU A 149 -3.87 -2.19 -17.05
N ARG A 150 -4.72 -1.20 -17.39
CA ARG A 150 -6.03 -1.45 -18.00
C ARG A 150 -5.91 -2.17 -19.35
N LYS A 151 -4.95 -1.78 -20.20
CA LYS A 151 -4.67 -2.46 -21.48
C LYS A 151 -4.17 -3.89 -21.29
N LEU A 152 -3.45 -4.15 -20.21
CA LEU A 152 -3.07 -5.51 -19.80
C LEU A 152 -4.25 -6.30 -19.22
N GLY A 153 -5.46 -5.73 -19.15
CA GLY A 153 -6.67 -6.43 -18.74
C GLY A 153 -6.84 -6.58 -17.23
N PHE A 154 -6.28 -5.65 -16.44
CA PHE A 154 -6.54 -5.55 -15.00
C PHE A 154 -7.63 -4.51 -14.71
N ALA A 155 -8.36 -4.74 -13.63
CA ALA A 155 -8.97 -3.69 -12.83
C ALA A 155 -7.88 -3.24 -11.87
N THR A 156 -7.43 -1.98 -11.94
CA THR A 156 -6.31 -1.51 -11.13
C THR A 156 -6.75 -0.41 -10.20
N VAL A 157 -6.30 -0.49 -8.94
CA VAL A 157 -6.47 0.57 -7.93
C VAL A 157 -5.09 0.93 -7.41
N VAL A 158 -4.76 2.21 -7.45
CA VAL A 158 -3.53 2.77 -6.90
C VAL A 158 -3.89 3.61 -5.69
N THR A 159 -3.37 3.23 -4.54
CA THR A 159 -3.59 3.92 -3.26
C THR A 159 -2.27 3.98 -2.49
N GLU A 160 -2.33 4.43 -1.25
CA GLU A 160 -1.16 4.75 -0.43
C GLU A 160 -1.32 4.20 0.99
N LEU A 161 -0.18 4.00 1.65
CA LEU A 161 -0.11 3.48 3.02
C LEU A 161 -0.88 4.41 3.98
N PRO A 162 -1.49 3.91 5.07
CA PRO A 162 -2.00 4.76 6.14
C PRO A 162 -1.01 5.86 6.56
N GLY A 163 -1.52 7.10 6.65
CA GLY A 163 -0.79 8.31 7.00
C GLY A 163 -0.06 8.97 5.82
N VAL A 164 -0.03 8.34 4.64
CA VAL A 164 0.65 8.89 3.46
C VAL A 164 -0.32 9.64 2.57
N GLY A 165 0.09 10.84 2.12
CA GLY A 165 -0.67 11.63 1.14
C GLY A 165 -2.08 11.98 1.58
N GLU A 166 -3.09 11.47 0.88
CA GLU A 166 -4.50 11.71 1.22
C GLU A 166 -5.08 10.64 2.16
N ASN A 167 -4.27 9.67 2.61
CA ASN A 167 -4.71 8.64 3.53
C ASN A 167 -4.53 9.11 4.98
N THR A 168 -5.64 9.46 5.61
CA THR A 168 -5.70 10.01 6.99
C THR A 168 -5.76 8.93 8.06
N LEU A 169 -5.82 7.64 7.69
CA LEU A 169 -5.74 6.55 8.65
C LEU A 169 -4.37 6.55 9.34
N ARG A 170 -4.32 6.21 10.64
CA ARG A 170 -3.05 5.96 11.33
C ARG A 170 -2.45 4.62 10.92
N TYR A 171 -1.13 4.59 10.72
CA TYR A 171 -0.41 3.34 10.45
C TYR A 171 -0.23 2.54 11.74
N GLN A 172 -0.94 1.43 11.81
CA GLN A 172 -1.11 0.60 13.01
C GLN A 172 -0.89 -0.88 12.67
N PRO A 173 -0.67 -1.75 13.67
CA PRO A 173 -0.48 -3.19 13.44
C PRO A 173 -1.59 -3.85 12.62
N ASP A 174 -2.82 -3.35 12.71
CA ASP A 174 -4.02 -3.82 12.03
C ASP A 174 -4.32 -3.10 10.69
N SER A 175 -3.45 -2.19 10.25
CA SER A 175 -3.61 -1.42 9.00
C SER A 175 -3.75 -2.28 7.73
N TRP A 176 -3.39 -3.57 7.80
CA TRP A 176 -3.63 -4.52 6.71
C TRP A 176 -5.14 -4.71 6.43
N LEU A 177 -6.02 -4.44 7.39
CA LEU A 177 -7.48 -4.44 7.22
C LEU A 177 -7.95 -3.45 6.16
N MET A 178 -7.18 -2.39 5.87
CA MET A 178 -7.46 -1.47 4.76
C MET A 178 -7.49 -2.21 3.42
N VAL A 179 -6.64 -3.23 3.24
CA VAL A 179 -6.64 -4.06 2.04
C VAL A 179 -7.95 -4.84 1.95
N ASN A 180 -8.36 -5.51 3.04
CA ASN A 180 -9.63 -6.26 3.09
C ASN A 180 -10.83 -5.36 2.80
N PHE A 181 -10.86 -4.17 3.42
CA PHE A 181 -11.89 -3.16 3.15
C PHE A 181 -11.94 -2.79 1.67
N LEU A 182 -10.79 -2.54 1.02
CA LEU A 182 -10.75 -2.29 -0.42
C LEU A 182 -11.32 -3.44 -1.24
N LEU A 183 -10.99 -4.69 -0.89
CA LEU A 183 -11.53 -5.87 -1.57
C LEU A 183 -13.06 -5.95 -1.44
N ASP A 184 -13.61 -5.63 -0.27
CA ASP A 184 -15.05 -5.62 -0.04
C ASP A 184 -15.73 -4.52 -0.87
N ARG A 185 -15.17 -3.31 -0.87
CA ARG A 185 -15.73 -2.16 -1.60
C ARG A 185 -15.62 -2.29 -3.12
N LEU A 186 -14.69 -3.08 -3.62
CA LEU A 186 -14.47 -3.32 -5.04
C LEU A 186 -15.14 -4.61 -5.54
N ALA A 187 -15.76 -5.39 -4.64
CA ALA A 187 -16.56 -6.54 -5.02
C ALA A 187 -17.67 -6.11 -5.99
N GLY A 188 -17.92 -6.92 -7.02
CA GLY A 188 -18.85 -6.61 -8.10
C GLY A 188 -18.27 -5.73 -9.21
N ARG A 189 -17.31 -4.84 -8.92
CA ARG A 189 -16.64 -3.98 -9.94
C ARG A 189 -15.29 -4.54 -10.41
N ALA A 190 -14.77 -5.54 -9.71
CA ALA A 190 -13.57 -6.29 -10.06
C ALA A 190 -13.69 -7.74 -9.58
N LYS A 191 -12.88 -8.64 -10.16
CA LYS A 191 -12.75 -10.03 -9.73
C LYS A 191 -11.81 -10.07 -8.52
N VAL A 192 -12.33 -9.69 -7.36
CA VAL A 192 -11.55 -9.56 -6.11
C VAL A 192 -11.00 -10.89 -5.62
N THR A 193 -11.62 -12.03 -5.97
CA THR A 193 -11.09 -13.38 -5.68
C THR A 193 -9.81 -13.74 -6.46
N ASP A 194 -9.36 -12.86 -7.35
CA ASP A 194 -8.13 -13.01 -8.13
C ASP A 194 -7.26 -11.73 -7.98
N THR A 195 -6.96 -11.33 -6.75
CA THR A 195 -6.25 -10.06 -6.48
C THR A 195 -4.74 -10.19 -6.44
N SER A 196 -4.04 -9.33 -7.19
CA SER A 196 -2.58 -9.09 -7.09
C SER A 196 -2.30 -7.85 -6.25
N LEU A 197 -1.31 -7.91 -5.37
CA LEU A 197 -0.74 -6.75 -4.70
C LEU A 197 0.65 -6.46 -5.25
N LEU A 198 0.81 -5.34 -5.97
CA LEU A 198 2.10 -4.74 -6.24
C LEU A 198 2.35 -3.71 -5.13
N ALA A 199 2.89 -4.19 -4.02
CA ALA A 199 2.98 -3.45 -2.77
C ALA A 199 4.46 -3.33 -2.37
N LEU A 200 5.03 -2.14 -2.53
CA LEU A 200 6.46 -1.89 -2.40
C LEU A 200 6.82 -1.44 -0.98
N SER A 201 7.99 -1.88 -0.51
CA SER A 201 8.49 -1.56 0.83
C SER A 201 7.46 -1.90 1.91
N PHE A 202 7.16 -0.99 2.84
CA PHE A 202 6.22 -1.20 3.95
C PHE A 202 4.80 -1.63 3.55
N SER A 203 4.30 -1.30 2.35
CA SER A 203 2.99 -1.85 1.94
C SER A 203 3.08 -3.35 1.58
N GLY A 204 4.27 -3.87 1.26
CA GLY A 204 4.51 -5.30 1.10
C GLY A 204 4.33 -6.08 2.40
N HIS A 205 4.66 -5.47 3.55
CA HIS A 205 4.35 -6.01 4.87
C HIS A 205 2.84 -6.13 5.08
N LEU A 206 2.08 -5.06 4.81
CA LEU A 206 0.62 -5.08 4.88
C LEU A 206 0.03 -6.15 3.95
N ALA A 207 0.57 -6.28 2.75
CA ALA A 207 0.14 -7.29 1.78
C ALA A 207 0.37 -8.72 2.30
N LEU A 208 1.55 -8.99 2.89
CA LEU A 208 1.85 -10.29 3.48
C LEU A 208 0.92 -10.63 4.64
N ARG A 209 0.65 -9.65 5.53
CA ARG A 209 -0.27 -9.82 6.66
C ARG A 209 -1.71 -10.05 6.20
N ALA A 210 -2.18 -9.28 5.22
CA ALA A 210 -3.51 -9.45 4.64
C ALA A 210 -3.65 -10.83 3.96
N ALA A 211 -2.66 -11.26 3.18
CA ALA A 211 -2.69 -12.56 2.50
C ALA A 211 -2.66 -13.76 3.46
N ALA A 212 -2.17 -13.58 4.69
CA ALA A 212 -2.25 -14.61 5.72
C ALA A 212 -3.70 -14.82 6.24
N GLN A 213 -4.60 -13.87 6.00
CA GLN A 213 -5.96 -13.83 6.55
C GLN A 213 -7.07 -13.80 5.47
N ASP A 214 -6.74 -13.41 4.23
CA ASP A 214 -7.70 -13.24 3.14
C ASP A 214 -7.26 -13.98 1.87
N SER A 215 -8.01 -15.02 1.51
CA SER A 215 -7.73 -15.89 0.36
C SER A 215 -7.98 -15.25 -1.00
N ARG A 216 -8.65 -14.09 -1.04
CA ARG A 216 -8.88 -13.31 -2.26
C ARG A 216 -7.58 -12.73 -2.82
N ILE A 217 -6.58 -12.53 -1.97
CA ILE A 217 -5.23 -12.13 -2.37
C ILE A 217 -4.49 -13.37 -2.84
N THR A 218 -4.18 -13.42 -4.13
CA THR A 218 -3.60 -14.63 -4.75
C THR A 218 -2.15 -14.45 -5.18
N ARG A 219 -1.61 -13.21 -5.24
CA ARG A 219 -0.20 -12.93 -5.59
C ARG A 219 0.31 -11.66 -4.92
N ILE A 220 1.56 -11.67 -4.46
CA ILE A 220 2.26 -10.47 -3.97
C ILE A 220 3.53 -10.23 -4.76
N LEU A 221 3.76 -8.98 -5.15
CA LEU A 221 5.00 -8.49 -5.72
C LEU A 221 5.48 -7.31 -4.89
N THR A 222 6.71 -7.37 -4.40
CA THR A 222 7.26 -6.37 -3.49
C THR A 222 8.75 -6.11 -3.72
N VAL A 223 9.24 -5.03 -3.13
CA VAL A 223 10.64 -4.57 -3.16
C VAL A 223 10.99 -4.13 -1.75
N GLY A 224 11.95 -4.79 -1.09
CA GLY A 224 12.43 -4.37 0.23
C GLY A 224 11.33 -4.24 1.29
N ALA A 225 10.36 -5.15 1.34
CA ALA A 225 9.36 -5.15 2.41
C ALA A 225 9.95 -5.63 3.75
N PRO A 226 9.73 -4.92 4.86
CA PRO A 226 10.00 -5.48 6.18
C PRO A 226 9.05 -6.66 6.44
N VAL A 227 9.46 -7.61 7.28
CA VAL A 227 8.66 -8.82 7.58
C VAL A 227 8.47 -8.97 9.08
N ALA A 228 9.56 -9.15 9.82
CA ALA A 228 9.51 -9.25 11.28
C ALA A 228 10.72 -8.60 11.93
N ASP A 229 11.89 -8.83 11.36
CA ASP A 229 13.15 -8.46 11.99
C ASP A 229 13.40 -6.96 12.00
N PHE A 230 12.96 -6.24 10.96
CA PHE A 230 12.95 -4.78 10.98
C PHE A 230 12.20 -4.24 12.20
N PHE A 231 11.12 -4.89 12.62
CA PHE A 231 10.25 -4.43 13.69
C PHE A 231 10.75 -4.78 15.10
N ALA A 232 11.52 -5.86 15.22
CA ALA A 232 11.91 -6.43 16.52
C ALA A 232 13.42 -6.39 16.82
N ASP A 233 14.29 -6.16 15.83
CA ASP A 233 15.74 -6.16 16.04
C ASP A 233 16.27 -4.84 16.61
N GLU A 234 16.41 -4.75 17.92
CA GLU A 234 16.99 -3.56 18.55
C GLU A 234 18.40 -3.22 18.07
N ALA A 235 19.20 -4.22 17.67
CA ALA A 235 20.56 -3.99 17.19
C ALA A 235 20.61 -3.44 15.76
N TRP A 236 19.55 -3.60 14.98
CA TRP A 236 19.47 -3.08 13.62
C TRP A 236 19.13 -1.59 13.58
N TRP A 237 18.20 -1.16 14.44
CA TRP A 237 17.62 0.19 14.41
C TRP A 237 18.59 1.37 14.51
N PRO A 238 19.74 1.30 15.21
CA PRO A 238 20.74 2.36 15.15
C PRO A 238 21.28 2.63 13.73
N ARG A 239 21.06 1.72 12.78
CA ARG A 239 21.45 1.85 11.36
C ARG A 239 20.34 2.44 10.50
N VAL A 240 19.09 2.43 10.99
CA VAL A 240 17.93 2.90 10.22
C VAL A 240 18.07 4.41 10.01
N PRO A 241 17.95 4.90 8.76
CA PRO A 241 17.99 6.32 8.43
C PRO A 241 17.01 7.14 9.28
N GLY A 242 17.42 8.33 9.73
CA GLY A 242 16.61 9.24 10.56
C GLY A 242 15.30 9.59 9.89
N ILE A 243 15.33 9.87 8.58
CA ILE A 243 14.12 10.12 7.79
C ILE A 243 13.14 8.97 7.83
N THR A 244 13.62 7.72 7.82
CA THR A 244 12.75 6.54 7.90
C THR A 244 12.10 6.45 9.28
N ALA A 245 12.89 6.66 10.34
CA ALA A 245 12.40 6.63 11.71
C ALA A 245 11.37 7.76 11.98
N ASP A 246 11.67 8.99 11.56
CA ASP A 246 10.78 10.14 11.73
C ASP A 246 9.49 10.00 10.92
N THR A 247 9.60 9.47 9.70
CA THR A 247 8.41 9.17 8.89
C THR A 247 7.54 8.15 9.60
N LEU A 248 8.11 7.01 10.04
CA LEU A 248 7.34 5.99 10.76
C LEU A 248 6.69 6.55 12.01
N ARG A 249 7.42 7.33 12.82
CA ARG A 249 6.89 8.01 14.00
C ARG A 249 5.67 8.85 13.65
N ARG A 250 5.76 9.63 12.57
CA ARG A 250 4.66 10.47 12.08
C ARG A 250 3.45 9.63 11.64
N LEU A 251 3.67 8.56 10.87
CA LEU A 251 2.58 7.74 10.33
C LEU A 251 1.87 6.93 11.42
N THR A 252 2.60 6.46 12.43
CA THR A 252 2.02 5.74 13.58
C THR A 252 1.36 6.68 14.58
N GLY A 253 1.76 7.95 14.58
CA GLY A 253 1.31 8.95 15.55
C GLY A 253 2.00 8.81 16.92
N ALA A 254 3.16 8.16 16.97
CA ALA A 254 3.97 8.10 18.18
C ALA A 254 4.56 9.48 18.50
N ASP A 255 4.55 9.85 19.79
CA ASP A 255 5.04 11.15 20.24
C ASP A 255 6.58 11.20 20.24
N SER A 256 7.23 10.05 20.41
CA SER A 256 8.69 9.92 20.48
C SER A 256 9.22 8.71 19.72
N LEU A 257 10.54 8.68 19.49
CA LEU A 257 11.20 7.50 18.94
C LEU A 257 11.10 6.31 19.91
N ASP A 258 11.17 6.53 21.22
CA ASP A 258 11.05 5.45 22.21
C ASP A 258 9.66 4.80 22.16
N GLU A 259 8.60 5.61 22.05
CA GLU A 259 7.23 5.10 21.87
C GLU A 259 7.08 4.36 20.54
N LEU A 260 7.62 4.90 19.45
CA LEU A 260 7.68 4.18 18.18
C LEU A 260 8.37 2.81 18.36
N ARG A 261 9.51 2.77 19.06
CA ARG A 261 10.26 1.54 19.29
C ARG A 261 9.49 0.54 20.15
N ALA A 262 8.70 0.98 21.11
CA ALA A 262 7.83 0.12 21.91
C ALA A 262 6.67 -0.46 21.09
N LEU A 263 6.13 0.30 20.13
CA LEU A 263 5.00 -0.09 19.27
C LEU A 263 5.40 -1.06 18.14
N LEU A 264 6.58 -0.87 17.54
CA LEU A 264 7.00 -1.61 16.34
C LEU A 264 6.93 -3.13 16.45
N PRO A 265 7.30 -3.79 17.58
CA PRO A 265 7.20 -5.24 17.70
C PRO A 265 5.81 -5.83 17.36
N GLU A 266 4.72 -5.08 17.56
CA GLU A 266 3.36 -5.51 17.22
C GLU A 266 3.10 -5.63 15.70
N PHE A 267 3.94 -4.98 14.89
CA PHE A 267 3.92 -5.11 13.44
C PHE A 267 4.57 -6.40 12.97
N ALA A 268 5.48 -7.02 13.73
CA ALA A 268 6.25 -8.16 13.27
C ALA A 268 5.35 -9.36 12.87
N LEU A 269 5.54 -9.87 11.65
CA LEU A 269 4.83 -11.07 11.21
C LEU A 269 5.31 -12.29 12.00
N THR A 270 4.37 -12.96 12.66
CA THR A 270 4.66 -14.17 13.42
C THR A 270 4.98 -15.35 12.50
N PRO A 271 5.71 -16.37 12.97
CA PRO A 271 5.91 -17.61 12.22
C PRO A 271 4.59 -18.28 11.80
N GLN A 272 3.51 -18.13 12.57
CA GLN A 272 2.21 -18.67 12.24
C GLN A 272 1.55 -17.92 11.08
N GLU A 273 1.60 -16.59 11.07
CA GLU A 273 1.11 -15.78 9.94
C GLU A 273 1.92 -16.09 8.67
N LEU A 274 3.25 -16.17 8.75
CA LEU A 274 4.09 -16.53 7.59
C LEU A 274 3.76 -17.90 7.01
N ARG A 275 3.37 -18.89 7.84
CA ARG A 275 2.90 -20.21 7.39
C ARG A 275 1.55 -20.17 6.66
N ARG A 276 0.75 -19.13 6.87
CA ARG A 276 -0.54 -18.95 6.18
C ARG A 276 -0.39 -18.26 4.82
N VAL A 277 0.72 -17.57 4.57
CA VAL A 277 1.03 -17.00 3.25
C VAL A 277 1.37 -18.13 2.26
N ARG A 278 0.34 -18.74 1.66
CA ARG A 278 0.46 -19.90 0.75
C ARG A 278 0.43 -19.52 -0.73
N ILE A 279 0.55 -18.23 -1.02
CA ILE A 279 0.46 -17.67 -2.36
C ILE A 279 1.84 -17.38 -2.94
N PRO A 280 1.97 -17.24 -4.27
CA PRO A 280 3.21 -16.76 -4.86
C PRO A 280 3.61 -15.37 -4.37
N VAL A 281 4.86 -15.25 -3.92
CA VAL A 281 5.49 -13.98 -3.54
C VAL A 281 6.71 -13.72 -4.43
N ARG A 282 6.81 -12.51 -4.97
CA ARG A 282 7.93 -12.06 -5.80
C ARG A 282 8.58 -10.88 -5.10
N TYR A 283 9.75 -11.12 -4.52
CA TYR A 283 10.42 -10.17 -3.66
C TYR A 283 11.72 -9.69 -4.31
N VAL A 284 11.84 -8.39 -4.55
CA VAL A 284 13.11 -7.78 -4.95
C VAL A 284 13.87 -7.36 -3.71
N VAL A 285 15.14 -7.76 -3.66
CA VAL A 285 16.06 -7.54 -2.55
C VAL A 285 17.18 -6.62 -3.02
N SER A 286 17.47 -5.61 -2.22
CA SER A 286 18.72 -4.85 -2.30
C SER A 286 19.74 -5.49 -1.35
N SER A 287 20.93 -5.89 -1.83
CA SER A 287 21.91 -6.57 -0.97
C SER A 287 22.62 -5.63 0.01
N ARG A 288 22.60 -4.33 -0.24
CA ARG A 288 23.17 -3.28 0.62
C ARG A 288 22.07 -2.41 1.24
N ASP A 289 20.90 -3.01 1.51
CA ASP A 289 19.75 -2.32 2.08
C ASP A 289 20.06 -1.79 3.50
N GLU A 290 19.98 -0.48 3.63
CA GLU A 290 20.21 0.29 4.85
C GLU A 290 18.98 0.36 5.75
N ILE A 291 17.80 -0.02 5.24
CA ILE A 291 16.53 -0.01 5.98
C ILE A 291 16.16 -1.42 6.41
N ILE A 292 16.28 -2.41 5.52
CA ILE A 292 15.71 -3.74 5.70
C ILE A 292 16.82 -4.75 6.06
N PRO A 293 16.74 -5.43 7.22
CA PRO A 293 17.73 -6.44 7.60
C PRO A 293 17.81 -7.58 6.58
N ALA A 294 19.03 -8.03 6.27
CA ALA A 294 19.24 -9.15 5.34
C ALA A 294 18.52 -10.45 5.78
N ARG A 295 18.29 -10.61 7.09
CA ARG A 295 17.61 -11.77 7.70
C ARG A 295 16.13 -11.90 7.33
N GLU A 296 15.47 -10.83 6.87
CA GLU A 296 14.07 -10.85 6.45
C GLU A 296 13.82 -11.85 5.30
N GLN A 297 14.78 -11.99 4.37
CA GLN A 297 14.70 -12.97 3.29
C GLN A 297 14.67 -14.41 3.82
N ALA A 298 15.50 -14.69 4.84
CA ALA A 298 15.58 -16.03 5.42
C ALA A 298 14.29 -16.39 6.16
N LEU A 299 13.63 -15.40 6.79
CA LEU A 299 12.31 -15.59 7.38
C LEU A 299 11.24 -15.90 6.34
N LEU A 300 11.17 -15.10 5.27
CA LEU A 300 10.15 -15.28 4.23
C LEU A 300 10.33 -16.59 3.45
N ARG A 301 11.58 -17.08 3.28
CA ARG A 301 11.85 -18.42 2.71
C ARG A 301 11.24 -19.58 3.49
N ARG A 302 10.92 -19.39 4.78
CA ARG A 302 10.28 -20.42 5.62
C ARG A 302 8.78 -20.50 5.39
N SER A 303 8.20 -19.55 4.64
CA SER A 303 6.80 -19.61 4.23
C SER A 303 6.59 -20.78 3.25
N PRO A 304 5.49 -21.54 3.35
CA PRO A 304 5.22 -22.67 2.48
C PRO A 304 4.78 -22.29 1.05
N GLY A 305 4.60 -20.99 0.74
CA GLY A 305 4.24 -20.52 -0.60
C GLY A 305 5.39 -20.52 -1.63
N ASP A 306 5.07 -20.26 -2.91
CA ASP A 306 6.06 -20.06 -3.98
C ASP A 306 6.72 -18.67 -3.86
N VAL A 307 7.69 -18.56 -2.97
CA VAL A 307 8.48 -17.34 -2.75
C VAL A 307 9.71 -17.33 -3.67
N ARG A 308 9.85 -16.29 -4.49
CA ARG A 308 11.04 -16.08 -5.33
C ARG A 308 11.65 -14.72 -5.10
N PHE A 309 12.98 -14.71 -5.01
CA PHE A 309 13.78 -13.53 -4.78
C PHE A 309 14.51 -13.11 -6.05
N LYS A 310 14.59 -11.80 -6.28
CA LYS A 310 15.53 -11.19 -7.22
C LYS A 310 16.42 -10.23 -6.45
N VAL A 311 17.70 -10.55 -6.36
CA VAL A 311 18.69 -9.72 -5.66
C VAL A 311 19.37 -8.80 -6.66
N PHE A 312 19.51 -7.52 -6.28
CA PHE A 312 20.34 -6.54 -6.95
C PHE A 312 21.40 -6.02 -5.97
N ASP A 313 22.61 -5.80 -6.46
CA ASP A 313 23.68 -5.19 -5.67
C ASP A 313 23.51 -3.68 -5.61
N ASP A 314 22.67 -3.24 -4.68
CA ASP A 314 22.20 -1.86 -4.59
C ASP A 314 21.71 -1.55 -3.17
N VAL A 315 21.47 -0.26 -2.92
CA VAL A 315 20.84 0.28 -1.70
C VAL A 315 19.32 0.11 -1.75
N HIS A 316 18.60 0.46 -0.68
CA HIS A 316 17.15 0.27 -0.57
C HIS A 316 16.39 0.72 -1.84
N GLY A 317 15.47 -0.12 -2.32
CA GLY A 317 14.66 0.15 -3.51
C GLY A 317 15.36 -0.07 -4.86
N SER A 318 16.64 -0.45 -4.88
CA SER A 318 17.43 -0.76 -6.08
C SER A 318 17.40 0.32 -7.19
N PRO A 319 17.70 1.60 -6.88
CA PRO A 319 17.55 2.73 -7.80
C PRO A 319 18.49 2.69 -9.01
N ALA A 320 19.64 2.01 -8.93
CA ALA A 320 20.51 1.80 -10.09
C ALA A 320 19.95 0.75 -11.07
N HIS A 321 18.98 -0.06 -10.63
CA HIS A 321 18.45 -1.21 -11.35
C HIS A 321 16.95 -1.10 -11.73
N LEU A 322 16.36 0.10 -11.65
CA LEU A 322 14.92 0.34 -11.86
C LEU A 322 14.34 -0.34 -13.10
N GLY A 323 15.04 -0.26 -14.24
CA GLY A 323 14.59 -0.88 -15.49
C GLY A 323 14.52 -2.41 -15.41
N ALA A 324 15.56 -3.04 -14.85
CA ALA A 324 15.61 -4.48 -14.67
C ALA A 324 14.60 -4.95 -13.61
N MET A 325 14.48 -4.22 -12.50
CA MET A 325 13.52 -4.46 -11.44
C MET A 325 12.07 -4.41 -11.96
N ARG A 326 11.69 -3.34 -12.66
CA ARG A 326 10.34 -3.20 -13.26
C ARG A 326 10.04 -4.33 -14.22
N ARG A 327 10.97 -4.67 -15.12
CA ARG A 327 10.80 -5.79 -16.06
C ARG A 327 10.56 -7.11 -15.31
N TRP A 328 11.33 -7.38 -14.25
CA TRP A 328 11.18 -8.60 -13.47
C TRP A 328 9.83 -8.67 -12.72
N LEU A 329 9.40 -7.57 -12.11
CA LEU A 329 8.10 -7.49 -11.42
C LEU A 329 6.93 -7.68 -12.41
N PHE A 330 6.89 -6.91 -13.50
CA PHE A 330 5.80 -7.00 -14.47
C PHE A 330 5.77 -8.34 -15.21
N SER A 331 6.91 -8.89 -15.59
CA SER A 331 6.96 -10.23 -16.19
C SER A 331 6.47 -11.29 -15.21
N SER A 332 6.87 -11.21 -13.94
CA SER A 332 6.42 -12.14 -12.91
C SER A 332 4.91 -12.05 -12.68
N LEU A 333 4.35 -10.82 -12.64
CA LEU A 333 2.91 -10.58 -12.52
C LEU A 333 2.14 -11.26 -13.67
N LEU A 334 2.58 -11.04 -14.91
CA LEU A 334 1.93 -11.60 -16.10
C LEU A 334 2.06 -13.14 -16.15
N VAL A 335 3.24 -13.69 -15.85
CA VAL A 335 3.46 -15.15 -15.81
C VAL A 335 2.57 -15.81 -14.76
N LEU A 336 2.51 -15.24 -13.55
CA LEU A 336 1.68 -15.78 -12.48
C LEU A 336 0.19 -15.73 -12.82
N ARG A 337 -0.28 -14.66 -13.46
CA ARG A 337 -1.65 -14.56 -13.95
C ARG A 337 -1.99 -15.66 -14.97
N LEU A 338 -1.10 -15.88 -15.94
CA LEU A 338 -1.32 -16.92 -16.96
C LEU A 338 -1.34 -18.33 -16.36
N ARG A 339 -0.52 -18.59 -15.33
CA ARG A 339 -0.53 -19.88 -14.60
C ARG A 339 -1.81 -20.07 -13.78
N GLY A 340 -2.25 -19.03 -13.07
CA GLY A 340 -3.52 -19.08 -12.32
C GLY A 340 -4.73 -19.32 -13.22
N ALA A 341 -4.74 -18.74 -14.42
CA ALA A 341 -5.81 -18.98 -15.41
C ALA A 341 -5.82 -20.43 -15.92
N ARG A 342 -4.65 -21.08 -16.07
CA ARG A 342 -4.54 -22.48 -16.52
C ARG A 342 -4.84 -23.51 -15.43
N GLY A 343 -4.63 -23.16 -14.15
CA GLY A 343 -5.02 -24.02 -13.02
C GLY A 343 -6.52 -23.99 -12.70
N ALA A 344 -7.27 -23.05 -13.27
CA ALA A 344 -8.71 -22.89 -13.05
C ALA A 344 -9.58 -23.62 -14.11
N THR A 345 -8.98 -24.33 -15.06
CA THR A 345 -9.69 -25.10 -16.10
C THR A 345 -9.64 -26.59 -15.81
N ALA A 346 -10.59 -27.06 -14.98
CA ALA A 346 -11.31 -28.34 -15.01
C ALA A 346 -11.85 -28.61 -13.60
N PRO A 347 -13.18 -28.63 -13.37
CA PRO A 347 -13.68 -29.50 -12.32
C PRO A 347 -13.37 -30.94 -12.73
N ASP A 348 -12.72 -31.70 -11.86
CA ASP A 348 -12.59 -33.14 -12.05
C ASP A 348 -13.98 -33.72 -12.34
N PRO A 349 -14.13 -34.59 -13.37
CA PRO A 349 -15.39 -35.28 -13.57
C PRO A 349 -15.67 -36.08 -12.30
N VAL A 350 -16.76 -35.74 -11.62
CA VAL A 350 -17.30 -36.50 -10.51
C VAL A 350 -17.49 -37.93 -11.01
N VAL A 351 -16.64 -38.84 -10.52
CA VAL A 351 -16.83 -40.27 -10.70
C VAL A 351 -18.09 -40.64 -9.89
N PRO A 352 -19.14 -41.19 -10.50
CA PRO A 352 -20.30 -41.65 -9.74
C PRO A 352 -19.85 -42.83 -8.88
N SER A 353 -19.96 -42.71 -7.56
CA SER A 353 -19.82 -43.86 -6.68
C SER A 353 -21.14 -44.64 -6.72
N ASP A 354 -21.14 -45.75 -7.45
CA ASP A 354 -22.16 -46.79 -7.34
C ASP A 354 -22.10 -47.40 -5.94
N SER A 355 -23.21 -47.36 -5.20
CA SER A 355 -23.64 -48.41 -4.27
C SER A 355 -25.11 -48.23 -3.85
N PRO A 356 -25.83 -49.33 -3.56
CA PRO A 356 -27.25 -49.45 -3.85
C PRO A 356 -28.19 -49.17 -2.66
N HIS A 357 -29.46 -48.96 -3.02
CA HIS A 357 -30.67 -48.83 -2.21
C HIS A 357 -30.74 -49.61 -0.90
N SER A 358 -31.27 -48.97 0.16
CA SER A 358 -32.42 -49.51 0.90
C SER A 358 -33.24 -48.40 1.57
N SER A 359 -34.56 -48.50 1.38
CA SER A 359 -35.68 -47.67 1.82
C SER A 359 -35.97 -47.69 3.32
N GLY A 360 -36.53 -46.60 3.85
CA GLY A 360 -37.43 -46.64 5.01
C GLY A 360 -37.50 -45.37 5.85
N SER A 361 -38.49 -44.51 5.59
CA SER A 361 -39.04 -43.53 6.57
C SER A 361 -40.34 -44.10 7.16
N PRO A 362 -40.78 -43.70 8.37
CA PRO A 362 -41.48 -42.42 8.52
C PRO A 362 -41.18 -41.59 9.80
N ASP A 363 -41.41 -40.28 9.64
CA ASP A 363 -41.55 -39.14 10.58
C ASP A 363 -42.65 -39.31 11.67
N PRO A 364 -43.02 -38.30 12.50
CA PRO A 364 -42.29 -37.17 13.12
C PRO A 364 -42.67 -36.91 14.61
N ILE A 365 -41.84 -36.18 15.38
CA ILE A 365 -42.20 -35.46 16.62
C ILE A 365 -41.23 -34.25 16.72
N GLY A 366 -41.55 -33.00 17.04
CA GLY A 366 -42.73 -32.30 17.53
C GLY A 366 -42.24 -30.94 18.08
N ILE A 367 -42.85 -29.84 17.63
CA ILE A 367 -42.61 -28.47 18.09
C ILE A 367 -43.29 -28.26 19.46
N PRO A 368 -42.82 -27.32 20.29
CA PRO A 368 -43.76 -26.47 21.00
C PRO A 368 -43.48 -24.96 20.83
N HIS A 369 -44.56 -24.23 20.58
CA HIS A 369 -44.64 -22.77 20.60
C HIS A 369 -45.16 -22.27 21.96
N ALA A 370 -44.75 -21.03 22.27
CA ALA A 370 -45.44 -19.96 23.00
C ALA A 370 -45.57 -20.04 24.53
N HIS A 371 -45.13 -18.95 25.19
CA HIS A 371 -45.99 -18.06 25.99
C HIS A 371 -45.21 -16.77 26.38
N GLY A 372 -45.72 -15.61 25.96
CA GLY A 372 -45.64 -14.37 26.74
C GLY A 372 -46.89 -14.25 27.62
N PRO A 373 -46.90 -13.38 28.65
CA PRO A 373 -47.57 -12.08 28.47
C PRO A 373 -47.04 -10.88 29.31
N HIS A 374 -47.45 -9.68 28.86
CA HIS A 374 -47.83 -8.42 29.56
C HIS A 374 -46.97 -7.84 30.70
N GLY A 375 -46.46 -6.59 30.59
CA GLY A 375 -47.12 -5.32 30.98
C GLY A 375 -46.47 -4.82 32.30
N SER A 376 -46.21 -3.56 32.65
CA SER A 376 -46.65 -2.22 32.25
C SER A 376 -45.81 -1.16 33.02
N THR A 377 -45.66 0.05 32.44
CA THR A 377 -45.60 1.40 33.07
C THR A 377 -44.50 1.82 34.09
N ASP A 378 -43.57 2.68 33.62
CA ASP A 378 -43.12 4.04 34.08
C ASP A 378 -43.59 4.65 35.44
N PRO A 379 -43.04 5.81 35.95
CA PRO A 379 -41.81 6.58 35.64
C PRO A 379 -41.11 7.19 36.91
N LEU A 380 -40.21 8.18 36.70
CA LEU A 380 -39.68 9.22 37.62
C LEU A 380 -38.31 8.95 38.28
N ASP A 381 -37.30 9.76 37.95
CA ASP A 381 -36.94 10.85 38.89
C ASP A 381 -36.17 11.99 38.21
N GLU A 382 -36.55 13.19 38.61
CA GLU A 382 -36.08 14.49 38.13
C GLU A 382 -34.76 14.90 38.81
N ARG A 383 -34.06 15.82 38.16
CA ARG A 383 -32.92 16.60 38.68
C ARG A 383 -33.34 17.42 39.92
N PRO A 384 -32.41 18.02 40.68
CA PRO A 384 -31.94 19.36 40.29
C PRO A 384 -30.50 19.78 40.71
N ARG A 385 -29.89 20.56 39.80
CA ARG A 385 -29.21 21.88 39.97
C ARG A 385 -28.10 22.09 41.00
N HIS A 386 -27.05 22.80 40.54
CA HIS A 386 -26.34 23.97 41.11
C HIS A 386 -25.07 24.13 40.23
N GLU A 387 -24.64 25.27 39.72
CA GLU A 387 -25.04 26.68 39.74
C GLU A 387 -24.39 27.34 38.51
#